data_AF-A0A9D4NP57-F1
#
_entry.id   AF-A0A9D4NP57-F1
#
_cell.length_a   1.000
_cell.length_b   1.000
_cell.length_c   1.000
_cell.angle_alpha   90.00
_cell.angle_beta   90.00
_cell.angle_gamma   90.00
#
_symmetry.space_group_name_H-M   'P 1'
#
loop_
_entity.id
_entity.type
_entity.pdbx_description
1 polymer ?
#
loop_
_entity_poly.entity_id
_entity_poly.type
_entity_poly.pdbx_seq_one_letter_code
_entity_poly.pdbx_strand_id
1 'polypeptide(L)'
;MDIFRTAWPDLVVRLDLWHFMRRLAVGVTTDTHGLYATFMGELSAAIFCWDKSDLNLLKEAKRQQLIQANITDPSDSDVSVRIDRKELSLHCRRMTRSTEVIRERIQAVLELFGGDSGRDTMGVPLFHERIWEL
;
A
#
# COMPACT_ATOMS: atom_id res chain seq x y z
N MET A 1 2.87 33.49 8.10
CA MET A 1 4.31 33.76 7.92
C MET A 1 5.03 32.42 7.96
N ASP A 2 5.68 32.04 6.86
CA ASP A 2 6.36 30.76 6.71
C ASP A 2 7.86 30.96 7.05
N ILE A 3 8.15 31.03 8.36
CA ILE A 3 9.44 31.45 8.93
C ILE A 3 10.60 30.63 8.35
N PHE A 4 10.34 29.35 8.05
CA PHE A 4 11.32 28.43 7.48
C PHE A 4 11.71 28.78 6.04
N ARG A 5 10.77 29.25 5.21
CA ARG A 5 11.06 29.65 3.82
C ARG A 5 11.88 30.93 3.73
N THR A 6 11.71 31.86 4.66
CA THR A 6 12.50 33.10 4.70
C THR A 6 13.89 32.91 5.31
N ALA A 7 14.04 32.02 6.30
CA ALA A 7 15.32 31.79 6.96
C ALA A 7 16.22 30.78 6.21
N TRP A 8 15.64 29.84 5.46
CA TRP A 8 16.38 28.86 4.66
C TRP A 8 15.76 28.71 3.26
N PRO A 9 16.07 29.63 2.33
CA PRO A 9 15.48 29.63 0.99
C PRO A 9 15.81 28.38 0.17
N ASP A 10 16.93 27.71 0.47
CA ASP A 10 17.37 26.49 -0.21
C ASP A 10 16.93 25.19 0.49
N LEU A 11 16.16 25.26 1.59
CA LEU A 11 15.71 24.08 2.32
C LEU A 11 14.65 23.30 1.53
N VAL A 12 15.04 22.13 1.02
CA VAL A 12 14.11 21.20 0.37
C VAL A 12 13.51 20.26 1.41
N VAL A 13 12.29 20.55 1.85
CA VAL A 13 11.52 19.65 2.72
C VAL A 13 10.98 18.49 1.89
N ARG A 14 11.38 17.26 2.23
CA ARG A 14 10.83 16.03 1.66
C ARG A 14 9.96 15.33 2.70
N LEU A 15 8.73 15.01 2.33
CA LEU A 15 7.87 14.14 3.12
C LEU A 15 8.40 12.71 2.99
N ASP A 16 8.55 12.01 4.11
CA ASP A 16 8.65 10.55 4.04
C ASP A 16 7.31 9.95 3.56
N LEU A 17 7.36 8.69 3.12
CA LEU A 17 6.21 8.02 2.52
C LEU A 17 5.03 7.87 3.50
N TRP A 18 5.30 7.77 4.80
CA TRP A 18 4.24 7.67 5.79
C TRP A 18 3.53 9.02 5.99
N HIS A 19 4.27 10.12 6.05
CA HIS A 19 3.68 11.46 6.13
C HIS A 19 2.94 11.82 4.85
N PHE A 20 3.45 11.39 3.69
CA PHE A 20 2.74 11.48 2.43
C PHE A 20 1.39 10.75 2.48
N MET A 21 1.36 9.50 2.98
CA MET A 21 0.11 8.76 3.15
C MET A 21 -0.86 9.47 4.11
N ARG A 22 -0.35 9.99 5.25
CA ARG A 22 -1.19 10.74 6.20
C ARG A 22 -1.78 12.01 5.60
N ARG A 23 -1.09 12.68 4.68
CA ARG A 23 -1.65 13.84 3.97
C ARG A 23 -2.87 13.46 3.16
N LEU A 24 -2.85 12.33 2.46
CA LEU A 24 -4.01 11.81 1.73
C LEU A 24 -5.16 11.43 2.69
N ALA A 25 -4.82 10.87 3.84
CA ALA A 25 -5.80 10.52 4.87
C ALA A 25 -6.54 11.73 5.49
N VAL A 26 -6.04 12.96 5.36
CA VAL A 26 -6.77 14.17 5.80
C VAL A 26 -8.09 14.36 5.04
N GLY A 27 -8.17 13.84 3.81
CA GLY A 27 -9.38 13.82 3.00
C GLY A 27 -10.41 12.76 3.43
N VAL A 28 -10.08 11.89 4.38
CA VAL A 28 -11.02 10.90 4.93
C VAL A 28 -11.93 11.56 5.97
N THR A 29 -13.19 11.10 6.06
CA THR A 29 -14.18 11.60 7.01
C THR A 29 -13.73 11.45 8.46
N THR A 30 -13.24 10.25 8.84
CA THR A 30 -12.69 9.95 10.17
C THR A 30 -11.77 8.73 10.11
N ASP A 31 -10.75 8.65 10.97
CA ASP A 31 -9.89 7.48 11.12
C ASP A 31 -10.59 6.28 11.77
N THR A 32 -11.74 6.51 12.42
CA THR A 32 -12.63 5.47 12.93
C THR A 32 -13.55 4.85 11.87
N HIS A 33 -13.47 5.32 10.62
CA HIS A 33 -14.32 4.80 9.55
C HIS A 33 -13.98 3.34 9.27
N GLY A 34 -14.99 2.48 9.06
CA GLY A 34 -14.78 1.03 8.90
C GLY A 34 -13.84 0.65 7.74
N LEU A 35 -13.78 1.49 6.71
CA LEU A 35 -12.89 1.32 5.56
C LEU A 35 -11.50 1.98 5.69
N TYR A 36 -11.24 2.73 6.77
CA TYR A 36 -10.00 3.49 6.92
C TYR A 36 -8.76 2.59 6.87
N ALA A 37 -8.76 1.50 7.63
CA ALA A 37 -7.65 0.56 7.68
C ALA A 37 -7.38 -0.08 6.30
N THR A 38 -8.46 -0.44 5.58
CA THR A 38 -8.38 -1.02 4.24
C THR A 38 -7.79 0.00 3.25
N PHE A 39 -8.28 1.24 3.26
CA PHE A 39 -7.76 2.31 2.42
C PHE A 39 -6.27 2.59 2.68
N MET A 40 -5.87 2.68 3.96
CA MET A 40 -4.45 2.85 4.31
C MET A 40 -3.59 1.66 3.88
N GLY A 41 -4.14 0.44 3.93
CA GLY A 41 -3.52 -0.76 3.41
C GLY A 41 -3.29 -0.69 1.90
N GLU A 42 -4.33 -0.33 1.13
CA GLU A 42 -4.26 -0.18 -0.32
C GLU A 42 -3.30 0.96 -0.73
N LEU A 43 -3.30 2.07 0.00
CA LEU A 43 -2.38 3.17 -0.24
C LEU A 43 -0.91 2.76 0.01
N SER A 44 -0.66 1.99 1.07
CA SER A 44 0.66 1.38 1.30
C SER A 44 1.02 0.41 0.17
N ALA A 45 0.07 -0.41 -0.27
CA ALA A 45 0.26 -1.36 -1.36
C ALA A 45 0.45 -0.70 -2.72
N ALA A 46 -0.03 0.53 -2.93
CA ALA A 46 0.23 1.36 -4.12
C ALA A 46 1.68 1.87 -4.13
N ILE A 47 2.20 2.27 -2.98
CA ILE A 47 3.55 2.83 -2.83
C ILE A 47 4.63 1.74 -2.81
N PHE A 48 4.39 0.68 -2.05
CA PHE A 48 5.41 -0.33 -1.75
C PHE A 48 5.13 -1.68 -2.41
N CYS A 49 6.18 -2.29 -2.94
CA CYS A 49 6.19 -3.68 -3.39
C CYS A 49 7.24 -4.48 -2.64
N TRP A 50 7.18 -5.80 -2.77
CA TRP A 50 8.32 -6.65 -2.44
C TRP A 50 9.30 -6.68 -3.61
N ASP A 51 10.59 -6.80 -3.33
CA ASP A 51 11.59 -7.04 -4.34
C ASP A 51 11.26 -8.32 -5.14
N LYS A 52 11.31 -8.22 -6.46
CA LYS A 52 10.90 -9.31 -7.35
C LYS A 52 11.85 -10.52 -7.26
N SER A 53 13.15 -10.28 -7.08
CA SER A 53 14.14 -11.36 -6.96
C SER A 53 13.92 -12.11 -5.66
N ASP A 54 13.77 -11.38 -4.55
CA ASP A 54 13.54 -11.98 -3.24
C ASP A 54 12.22 -12.77 -3.23
N LEU A 55 11.16 -12.24 -3.86
CA LEU A 55 9.89 -12.94 -4.02
C LEU A 55 10.03 -14.25 -4.79
N ASN A 56 10.80 -14.26 -5.88
CA ASN A 56 11.01 -15.46 -6.68
C ASN A 56 11.77 -16.53 -5.89
N LEU A 57 12.79 -16.13 -5.12
CA LEU A 57 13.53 -17.04 -4.24
C LEU A 57 12.63 -17.61 -3.14
N LEU A 58 11.78 -16.78 -2.53
CA LEU A 58 10.83 -17.23 -1.52
C LEU A 58 9.80 -18.21 -2.11
N LYS A 59 9.30 -17.94 -3.32
CA LYS A 59 8.38 -18.85 -4.02
C LYS A 59 9.02 -20.20 -4.31
N GLU A 60 10.27 -20.22 -4.77
CA GLU A 60 10.99 -21.46 -5.02
C GLU A 60 11.22 -22.24 -3.71
N ALA A 61 11.66 -21.57 -2.65
CA ALA A 61 11.84 -22.19 -1.34
C ALA A 61 10.52 -22.78 -0.80
N LYS A 62 9.41 -22.03 -0.92
CA LYS A 62 8.08 -22.48 -0.52
C LYS A 62 7.63 -23.68 -1.35
N ARG A 63 7.85 -23.67 -2.67
CA ARG A 63 7.54 -24.78 -3.57
C ARG A 63 8.24 -26.07 -3.12
N GLN A 64 9.55 -26.00 -2.83
CA GLN A 64 10.30 -27.16 -2.33
C GLN A 64 9.78 -27.65 -0.96
N GLN A 65 9.41 -26.73 -0.06
CA GLN A 65 8.80 -27.07 1.22
C GLN A 65 7.47 -27.84 1.05
N LEU A 66 6.63 -27.44 0.08
CA LEU A 66 5.37 -28.11 -0.20
C LEU A 66 5.58 -29.52 -0.78
N ILE A 67 6.55 -29.68 -1.67
CA ILE A 67 6.92 -31.00 -2.22
C ILE A 67 7.41 -31.93 -1.10
N GLN A 68 8.25 -31.43 -0.18
CA GLN A 68 8.70 -32.19 0.99
C GLN A 68 7.55 -32.56 1.94
N ALA A 69 6.47 -31.77 1.95
CA ALA A 69 5.25 -32.06 2.71
C ALA A 69 4.26 -32.97 1.96
N ASN A 70 4.69 -33.64 0.88
CA ASN A 70 3.88 -34.53 0.02
C ASN A 70 2.76 -33.83 -0.76
N ILE A 71 2.87 -32.52 -1.01
CA ILE A 71 2.01 -31.83 -1.97
C ILE A 71 2.67 -31.94 -3.34
N THR A 72 2.13 -32.79 -4.20
CA THR A 72 2.64 -33.04 -5.56
C THR A 72 2.31 -31.89 -6.50
N ASP A 73 3.31 -31.44 -7.26
CA ASP A 73 3.24 -30.43 -8.32
C ASP A 73 2.40 -29.18 -7.97
N PRO A 74 2.79 -28.41 -6.93
CA PRO A 74 2.04 -27.22 -6.55
C PRO A 74 2.10 -26.16 -7.66
N SER A 75 0.95 -25.62 -8.04
CA SER A 75 0.89 -24.49 -8.98
C SER A 75 1.50 -23.23 -8.39
N ASP A 76 1.85 -22.24 -9.22
CA ASP A 76 2.32 -20.93 -8.71
C ASP A 76 1.29 -20.23 -7.81
N SER A 77 0.00 -20.44 -8.09
CA SER A 77 -1.10 -19.96 -7.23
C SER A 77 -1.11 -20.68 -5.88
N ASP A 78 -0.90 -22.01 -5.87
CA ASP A 78 -0.86 -22.80 -4.64
C ASP A 78 0.28 -22.38 -3.72
N VAL A 79 1.44 -22.09 -4.31
CA VAL A 79 2.60 -21.57 -3.60
C VAL A 79 2.29 -20.19 -3.04
N SER A 80 1.76 -19.28 -3.87
CA SER A 80 1.51 -17.88 -3.49
C SER A 80 0.49 -17.75 -2.35
N VAL A 81 -0.57 -18.56 -2.34
CA VAL A 81 -1.58 -18.57 -1.27
C VAL A 81 -1.03 -19.12 0.05
N ARG A 82 0.02 -19.95 0.00
CA ARG A 82 0.65 -20.58 1.17
C ARG A 82 1.87 -19.82 1.70
N ILE A 83 2.23 -18.68 1.09
CA ILE A 83 3.20 -17.74 1.64
C ILE A 83 2.45 -16.79 2.56
N ASP A 84 2.85 -16.74 3.83
CA ASP A 84 2.25 -15.81 4.77
C ASP A 84 2.95 -14.43 4.78
N ARG A 85 2.33 -13.45 5.45
CA ARG A 85 2.90 -12.09 5.56
C ARG A 85 4.21 -12.05 6.36
N LYS A 86 4.40 -12.97 7.30
CA LYS A 86 5.60 -13.03 8.14
C LYS A 86 6.78 -13.47 7.30
N GLU A 87 6.61 -14.50 6.47
CA GLU A 87 7.60 -14.98 5.52
C GLU A 87 7.99 -13.90 4.51
N LEU A 88 7.02 -13.18 3.96
CA LEU A 88 7.29 -12.04 3.09
C LEU A 88 8.15 -10.98 3.81
N SER A 89 7.78 -10.62 5.04
CA SER A 89 8.52 -9.60 5.81
C SER A 89 9.92 -10.03 6.22
N LEU A 90 10.13 -11.33 6.42
CA LEU A 90 11.41 -11.88 6.87
C LEU A 90 12.38 -12.11 5.71
N HIS A 91 11.87 -12.49 4.54
CA HIS A 91 12.68 -12.97 3.42
C HIS A 91 12.68 -12.05 2.21
N CYS A 92 11.77 -11.08 2.12
CA CYS A 92 11.71 -10.15 1.00
C CYS A 92 11.94 -8.72 1.46
N ARG A 93 12.80 -7.99 0.74
CA ARG A 93 12.94 -6.55 0.96
C ARG A 93 11.70 -5.83 0.46
N ARG A 94 11.22 -4.84 1.22
CA ARG A 94 10.26 -3.86 0.70
C ARG A 94 11.00 -2.83 -0.14
N MET A 95 10.42 -2.51 -1.28
CA MET A 95 10.89 -1.47 -2.19
C MET A 95 9.80 -0.45 -2.42
N THR A 96 10.21 0.79 -2.67
CA THR A 96 9.32 1.84 -3.17
C THR A 96 9.23 1.70 -4.67
N ARG A 97 8.02 1.71 -5.23
CA ARG A 97 7.82 1.69 -6.69
C ARG A 97 8.30 3.00 -7.32
N SER A 98 8.41 3.02 -8.65
CA SER A 98 8.70 4.26 -9.37
C SER A 98 7.54 5.25 -9.23
N THR A 99 7.84 6.54 -9.34
CA THR A 99 6.86 7.62 -9.17
C THR A 99 5.67 7.49 -10.11
N GLU A 100 5.91 7.04 -11.35
CA GLU A 100 4.88 6.86 -12.38
C GLU A 100 3.88 5.80 -11.95
N VAL A 101 4.37 4.65 -11.49
CA VAL A 101 3.53 3.53 -11.03
C VAL A 101 2.82 3.88 -9.73
N ILE A 102 3.47 4.61 -8.83
CA ILE A 102 2.84 5.10 -7.60
C ILE A 102 1.67 6.02 -7.95
N ARG A 103 1.86 6.97 -8.87
CA ARG A 103 0.81 7.91 -9.28
C ARG A 103 -0.40 7.18 -9.86
N GLU A 104 -0.17 6.26 -10.79
CA GLU A 104 -1.23 5.47 -11.41
C GLU A 104 -2.01 4.65 -10.37
N ARG A 105 -1.30 3.97 -9.47
CA ARG A 105 -1.95 3.14 -8.44
C ARG A 105 -2.68 3.95 -7.39
N ILE A 106 -2.14 5.10 -6.98
CA ILE A 106 -2.85 6.00 -6.05
C ILE A 106 -4.12 6.53 -6.71
N GLN A 107 -4.06 6.93 -7.98
CA GLN A 107 -5.25 7.34 -8.73
C GLN A 107 -6.31 6.24 -8.73
N ALA A 108 -5.93 4.99 -9.03
CA ALA A 108 -6.85 3.85 -8.99
C ALA A 108 -7.44 3.59 -7.59
N VAL A 109 -6.64 3.76 -6.52
CA VAL A 109 -7.14 3.65 -5.14
C VAL A 109 -8.15 4.77 -4.84
N LEU A 110 -7.88 6.01 -5.23
CA LEU A 110 -8.79 7.13 -5.04
C LEU A 110 -10.10 6.94 -5.82
N GLU A 111 -10.04 6.42 -7.04
CA GLU A 111 -11.24 6.12 -7.84
C GLU A 111 -12.07 4.99 -7.22
N LEU A 112 -11.42 3.91 -6.77
CA LEU A 112 -12.07 2.78 -6.12
C LEU A 112 -12.86 3.22 -4.87
N PHE A 113 -12.22 3.97 -3.98
CA PHE A 113 -12.82 4.44 -2.73
C PHE A 113 -13.64 5.72 -2.90
N GLY A 114 -13.61 6.37 -4.06
CA GLY A 114 -14.51 7.46 -4.43
C GLY A 114 -15.88 6.97 -4.91
N GLY A 115 -15.98 5.70 -5.33
CA GLY A 115 -17.22 5.05 -5.75
C GLY A 115 -17.94 4.30 -4.63
N ASP A 116 -18.80 3.35 -5.02
CA ASP A 116 -19.64 2.58 -4.08
C ASP A 116 -18.81 1.71 -3.11
N SER A 117 -17.64 1.22 -3.54
CA SER A 117 -16.71 0.48 -2.69
C SER A 117 -16.13 1.32 -1.55
N GLY A 118 -16.26 2.64 -1.62
CA GLY A 118 -15.87 3.59 -0.59
C GLY A 118 -16.94 3.87 0.46
N ARG A 119 -18.10 3.21 0.39
CA ARG A 119 -19.18 3.39 1.36
C ARG A 119 -19.20 2.25 2.36
N ASP A 120 -19.42 2.58 3.64
CA ASP A 120 -19.58 1.56 4.67
C ASP A 120 -20.95 0.85 4.59
N THR A 121 -21.22 -0.07 5.52
CA THR A 121 -22.48 -0.83 5.57
C THR A 121 -23.72 0.04 5.75
N MET A 122 -23.56 1.29 6.21
CA MET A 122 -24.62 2.27 6.40
C MET A 122 -24.67 3.29 5.25
N GLY A 123 -23.85 3.13 4.21
CA GLY A 123 -23.78 4.02 3.05
C GLY A 123 -22.94 5.28 3.28
N VAL A 124 -22.27 5.42 4.42
CA VAL A 124 -21.44 6.59 4.74
C VAL A 124 -20.17 6.55 3.89
N PRO A 125 -19.84 7.64 3.16
CA PRO A 125 -18.63 7.68 2.35
C PRO A 125 -17.37 7.81 3.21
N LEU A 126 -16.35 7.04 2.84
CA LEU A 126 -15.02 7.13 3.43
C LEU A 126 -14.41 8.52 3.21
N PHE A 127 -14.53 9.04 1.99
CA PHE A 127 -13.95 10.33 1.63
C PHE A 127 -14.89 11.49 1.93
N HIS A 128 -14.30 12.54 2.49
CA HIS A 128 -14.89 13.86 2.54
C HIS A 128 -14.58 14.61 1.24
N GLU A 129 -15.40 15.59 0.87
CA GLU A 129 -15.21 16.45 -0.31
C GLU A 129 -13.81 17.06 -0.43
N ARG A 130 -13.13 17.32 0.70
CA ARG A 130 -11.78 17.91 0.77
C ARG A 130 -10.68 17.03 0.20
N ILE A 131 -10.93 15.74 -0.06
CA ILE A 131 -9.90 14.85 -0.60
C ILE A 131 -9.43 15.28 -1.99
N TRP A 132 -10.29 15.98 -2.74
CA TRP A 132 -10.00 16.48 -4.09
C TRP A 132 -9.29 17.84 -4.09
N GLU A 133 -9.02 18.40 -2.91
CA GLU A 133 -8.39 19.72 -2.72
C GLU A 133 -6.93 19.62 -2.22
N LEU A 134 -6.38 18.40 -2.09
CA LEU A 134 -5.10 18.08 -1.42
C LEU A 134 -3.81 18.35 -2.21
#